data_AF-R6GBI2-F1
#
_entry.id   AF-R6GBI2-F1
#
_cell.length_a   1.000
_cell.length_b   1.000
_cell.length_c   1.000
_cell.angle_alpha   90.00
_cell.angle_beta   90.00
_cell.angle_gamma   90.00
#
_symmetry.space_group_name_H-M   'P 1'
#
loop_
_entity.id
_entity.type
_entity.pdbx_description
1 polymer ?
#
loop_
_entity_poly.entity_id
_entity_poly.type
_entity_poly.pdbx_seq_one_letter_code
_entity_poly.pdbx_strand_id
1 'polypeptide(L)'
;MAGKSKNNLVSGFDMQFVTSSISTTLVLLLLGLVVFFVLAAHNLSVYVKENISFSILISDEMKEADILKLQKRLDKEAFVKETEYISKKQALREQTEAMGTDPEEFLGYNPFTASIEIKLHSDYANSDSIAKIEKLIKKNSNIQEVLYQKELIDAVNDNIRNISLLLLGLAAILALISFALINNTIRLAIYSKRFLIHTMKLVGASWGFIRRPFLRRNFWIGVLAAFVADCILWAAAYWLVSYEPELIRVVTPDVMMLVSAAVLLFGVLITYLCALLSINKYLRMKAGTLYQI
;
A
#
# COMPACT_ATOMS: atom_id res chain seq x y z
N MET A 1 -52.97 15.06 -20.53
CA MET A 1 -51.79 15.80 -20.04
C MET A 1 -52.12 16.43 -18.69
N ALA A 2 -51.55 15.93 -17.60
CA ALA A 2 -51.29 16.67 -16.36
C ALA A 2 -50.42 15.76 -15.47
N GLY A 3 -49.15 16.14 -15.32
CA GLY A 3 -48.09 15.31 -14.76
C GLY A 3 -48.23 15.08 -13.26
N LYS A 4 -48.04 13.82 -12.85
CA LYS A 4 -47.69 13.46 -11.47
C LYS A 4 -46.29 13.97 -11.17
N SER A 5 -46.18 15.10 -10.47
CA SER A 5 -44.95 15.47 -9.78
C SER A 5 -44.75 14.53 -8.60
N LYS A 6 -43.90 13.50 -8.76
CA LYS A 6 -43.35 12.72 -7.66
C LYS A 6 -42.32 13.60 -6.95
N ASN A 7 -42.76 14.39 -5.98
CA ASN A 7 -41.85 14.98 -5.00
C ASN A 7 -41.29 13.85 -4.13
N ASN A 8 -40.07 13.39 -4.45
CA ASN A 8 -39.28 12.55 -3.58
C ASN A 8 -38.84 13.39 -2.37
N LEU A 9 -39.68 13.40 -1.34
CA LEU A 9 -39.32 13.81 0.01
C LEU A 9 -38.31 12.80 0.56
N VAL A 10 -37.02 12.99 0.24
CA VAL A 10 -35.95 12.38 1.01
C VAL A 10 -36.08 12.97 2.42
N SER A 11 -36.65 12.18 3.33
CA SER A 11 -36.77 12.52 4.74
C SER A 11 -35.42 12.98 5.26
N GLY A 12 -35.37 14.03 6.09
CA GLY A 12 -34.12 14.50 6.70
C GLY A 12 -33.34 13.40 7.44
N PHE A 13 -34.00 12.29 7.77
CA PHE A 13 -33.42 11.07 8.32
C PHE A 13 -32.59 10.27 7.30
N ASP A 14 -33.05 10.17 6.06
CA ASP A 14 -32.32 9.50 4.96
C ASP A 14 -31.14 10.36 4.51
N MET A 15 -31.30 11.68 4.49
CA MET A 15 -30.22 12.60 4.13
C MET A 15 -29.03 12.49 5.10
N GLN A 16 -29.27 12.36 6.41
CA GLN A 16 -28.20 12.17 7.41
C GLN A 16 -27.47 10.83 7.27
N PHE A 17 -28.21 9.78 6.91
CA PHE A 17 -27.63 8.46 6.64
C PHE A 17 -26.74 8.52 5.40
N VAL A 18 -27.23 9.14 4.32
CA VAL A 18 -26.51 9.29 3.05
C VAL A 18 -25.23 10.12 3.22
N THR A 19 -25.28 11.27 3.88
CA THR A 19 -24.08 12.12 4.07
C THR A 19 -23.02 11.45 4.93
N SER A 20 -23.43 10.75 5.99
CA SER A 20 -22.52 9.98 6.84
C SER A 20 -21.91 8.81 6.07
N SER A 21 -22.72 8.10 5.28
CA SER A 21 -22.25 6.99 4.44
C SER A 21 -21.23 7.44 3.41
N ILE A 22 -21.49 8.53 2.68
CA ILE A 22 -20.56 9.06 1.67
C ILE A 22 -19.23 9.46 2.31
N SER A 23 -19.27 10.19 3.42
CA SER A 23 -18.05 10.59 4.12
C SER A 23 -17.24 9.37 4.59
N THR A 24 -17.90 8.38 5.19
CA THR A 24 -17.24 7.14 5.60
C THR A 24 -16.67 6.38 4.41
N THR A 25 -17.39 6.27 3.29
CA THR A 25 -16.89 5.64 2.06
C THR A 25 -15.60 6.32 1.59
N LEU A 26 -15.53 7.65 1.58
CA LEU A 26 -14.31 8.38 1.18
C LEU A 26 -13.13 8.09 2.10
N VAL A 27 -13.35 8.01 3.42
CA VAL A 27 -12.29 7.65 4.38
C VAL A 27 -11.79 6.24 4.15
N LEU A 28 -12.72 5.29 3.96
CA LEU A 28 -12.39 3.89 3.75
C LEU A 28 -11.74 3.65 2.39
N LEU A 29 -12.14 4.39 1.36
CA LEU A 29 -11.50 4.38 0.05
C LEU A 29 -10.05 4.85 0.17
N LEU A 30 -9.77 5.96 0.88
CA LEU A 30 -8.40 6.41 1.09
C LEU A 30 -7.58 5.42 1.91
N LEU A 31 -8.14 4.86 2.99
CA LEU A 31 -7.45 3.82 3.75
C LEU A 31 -7.16 2.58 2.90
N GLY A 32 -8.12 2.17 2.08
CA GLY A 32 -7.93 1.08 1.11
C GLY A 32 -6.85 1.39 0.09
N LEU A 33 -6.79 2.63 -0.42
CA LEU A 33 -5.69 3.09 -1.28
C LEU A 33 -4.34 3.06 -0.56
N VAL A 34 -4.25 3.47 0.70
CA VAL A 34 -3.00 3.40 1.49
C VAL A 34 -2.54 1.94 1.58
N VAL A 35 -3.43 1.02 2.00
CA VAL A 35 -3.10 -0.40 2.13
C VAL A 35 -2.71 -0.99 0.77
N PHE A 36 -3.47 -0.67 -0.28
CA PHE A 36 -3.17 -1.07 -1.65
C PHE A 36 -1.80 -0.60 -2.11
N PHE A 37 -1.50 0.70 -1.97
CA PHE A 37 -0.21 1.26 -2.37
C PHE A 37 0.94 0.63 -1.60
N VAL A 38 0.80 0.41 -0.29
CA VAL A 38 1.87 -0.24 0.50
C VAL A 38 2.14 -1.65 0.02
N LEU A 39 1.09 -2.45 -0.22
CA LEU A 39 1.24 -3.84 -0.68
C LEU A 39 1.75 -3.92 -2.13
N ALA A 40 1.20 -3.09 -3.02
CA ALA A 40 1.65 -2.99 -4.40
C ALA A 40 3.11 -2.51 -4.46
N ALA A 41 3.48 -1.49 -3.68
CA ALA A 41 4.84 -1.01 -3.61
C ALA A 41 5.80 -2.05 -3.03
N HIS A 42 5.36 -2.86 -2.07
CA HIS A 42 6.13 -3.99 -1.58
C HIS A 42 6.42 -5.01 -2.69
N ASN A 43 5.38 -5.45 -3.42
CA ASN A 43 5.56 -6.38 -4.54
C ASN A 43 6.41 -5.80 -5.68
N LEU A 44 6.20 -4.53 -6.02
CA LEU A 44 7.02 -3.82 -6.99
C LEU A 44 8.47 -3.74 -6.50
N SER A 45 8.69 -3.46 -5.21
CA SER A 45 10.02 -3.44 -4.63
C SER A 45 10.70 -4.80 -4.74
N VAL A 46 10.01 -5.89 -4.41
CA VAL A 46 10.51 -7.27 -4.58
C VAL A 46 10.86 -7.53 -6.05
N TYR A 47 9.95 -7.22 -6.97
CA TYR A 47 10.17 -7.42 -8.40
C TYR A 47 11.38 -6.65 -8.92
N VAL A 48 11.45 -5.35 -8.64
CA VAL A 48 12.57 -4.50 -9.08
C VAL A 48 13.88 -4.99 -8.47
N LYS A 49 13.90 -5.27 -7.16
CA LYS A 49 15.09 -5.73 -6.44
C LYS A 49 15.67 -7.03 -6.98
N GLU A 50 14.82 -7.97 -7.37
CA GLU A 50 15.26 -9.26 -7.90
C GLU A 50 15.64 -9.22 -9.39
N ASN A 51 15.28 -8.15 -10.11
CA ASN A 51 15.65 -7.96 -11.50
C ASN A 51 16.85 -7.01 -11.69
N ILE A 52 17.31 -6.34 -10.63
CA ILE A 52 18.55 -5.56 -10.68
C ILE A 52 19.73 -6.53 -10.56
N SER A 53 20.49 -6.65 -11.65
CA SER A 53 21.77 -7.37 -11.69
C SER A 53 22.86 -6.56 -10.96
N PHE A 54 23.64 -7.26 -10.14
CA PHE A 54 24.86 -6.77 -9.51
C PHE A 54 26.05 -7.28 -10.29
N SER A 55 26.86 -6.37 -10.85
CA SER A 55 27.99 -6.77 -11.69
C SER A 55 29.27 -6.79 -10.87
N ILE A 56 29.91 -7.96 -10.75
CA ILE A 56 31.24 -8.11 -10.16
C ILE A 56 32.26 -8.12 -11.29
N LEU A 57 33.11 -7.09 -11.36
CA LEU A 57 34.22 -7.04 -12.31
C LEU A 57 35.38 -7.90 -11.82
N ILE A 58 35.84 -8.80 -12.68
CA ILE A 58 36.92 -9.72 -12.39
C ILE A 58 38.22 -9.19 -12.98
N SER A 59 39.32 -9.34 -12.23
CA SER A 59 40.66 -9.01 -12.72
C SER A 59 41.05 -9.86 -13.94
N ASP A 60 41.73 -9.23 -14.90
CA ASP A 60 42.21 -9.85 -16.14
C ASP A 60 43.20 -11.03 -15.95
N GLU A 61 43.81 -11.13 -14.78
CA GLU A 61 44.78 -12.17 -14.44
C GLU A 61 44.10 -13.50 -14.03
N MET A 62 42.78 -13.50 -13.81
CA MET A 62 42.06 -14.67 -13.32
C MET A 62 41.70 -15.64 -14.45
N LYS A 63 42.04 -16.92 -14.27
CA LYS A 63 41.70 -17.98 -15.22
C LYS A 63 40.21 -18.30 -15.18
N GLU A 64 39.61 -18.59 -16.33
CA GLU A 64 38.19 -18.95 -16.49
C GLU A 64 37.75 -20.09 -15.56
N ALA A 65 38.61 -21.11 -15.36
CA ALA A 65 38.34 -22.20 -14.43
C ALA A 65 38.17 -21.75 -12.97
N ASP A 66 38.88 -20.71 -12.54
CA ASP A 66 38.77 -20.16 -11.20
C ASP A 66 37.57 -19.20 -11.10
N ILE A 67 37.21 -18.54 -12.20
CA ILE A 67 35.98 -17.73 -12.30
C ILE A 67 34.75 -18.62 -12.12
N LEU A 68 34.69 -19.76 -12.82
CA LEU A 68 33.59 -20.72 -12.69
C LEU A 68 33.51 -21.34 -11.27
N LYS A 69 34.65 -21.50 -10.58
CA LYS A 69 34.66 -21.91 -9.16
C LYS A 69 34.09 -20.82 -8.26
N LEU A 70 34.41 -19.56 -8.52
CA LEU A 70 33.86 -18.43 -7.78
C LEU A 70 32.35 -18.34 -7.99
N GLN A 71 31.89 -18.47 -9.25
CA GLN A 71 30.47 -18.52 -9.59
C GLN A 71 29.74 -19.61 -8.78
N LYS A 72 30.22 -20.86 -8.83
CA LYS A 72 29.63 -21.98 -8.07
C LYS A 72 29.65 -21.79 -6.55
N ARG A 73 30.56 -20.98 -6.03
CA ARG A 73 30.61 -20.63 -4.60
C ARG A 73 29.53 -19.60 -4.28
N LEU A 74 29.38 -18.59 -5.14
CA LEU A 74 28.35 -17.55 -5.01
C LEU A 74 26.94 -18.13 -5.15
N ASP A 75 26.72 -19.09 -6.05
CA ASP A 75 25.43 -19.80 -6.21
C ASP A 75 24.96 -20.54 -4.94
N LYS A 76 25.88 -20.83 -4.01
CA LYS A 76 25.56 -21.50 -2.74
C LYS A 76 25.25 -20.54 -1.60
N GLU A 77 25.47 -19.24 -1.81
CA GLU A 77 25.23 -18.23 -0.80
C GLU A 77 23.74 -17.90 -0.71
N ALA A 78 23.22 -17.74 0.52
CA ALA A 78 21.79 -17.53 0.76
C ALA A 78 21.24 -16.21 0.17
N PHE A 79 22.13 -15.26 -0.17
CA PHE A 79 21.74 -13.97 -0.75
C PHE A 79 21.62 -14.01 -2.28
N VAL A 80 22.12 -15.06 -2.94
CA VAL A 80 22.18 -15.17 -4.40
C VAL A 80 20.98 -15.95 -4.91
N LYS A 81 20.26 -15.36 -5.87
CA LYS A 81 19.15 -16.00 -6.58
C LYS A 81 19.62 -16.66 -7.87
N GLU A 82 20.47 -15.97 -8.62
CA GLU A 82 20.99 -16.42 -9.91
C GLU A 82 22.35 -15.76 -10.15
N THR A 83 23.28 -16.47 -10.77
CA THR A 83 24.53 -15.87 -11.28
C THR A 83 24.70 -16.18 -12.76
N GLU A 84 25.23 -15.20 -13.48
CA GLU A 84 25.55 -15.32 -14.90
C GLU A 84 26.98 -14.87 -15.12
N TYR A 85 27.78 -15.71 -15.78
CA TYR A 85 29.15 -15.38 -16.16
C TYR A 85 29.16 -14.75 -17.54
N ILE A 86 29.63 -13.51 -17.62
CA ILE A 86 29.80 -12.78 -18.88
C ILE A 86 31.30 -12.72 -19.20
N SER A 87 31.67 -13.42 -20.28
CA SER A 87 33.04 -13.40 -20.78
C SER A 87 33.38 -12.04 -21.42
N LYS A 88 34.67 -11.70 -21.52
CA LYS A 88 35.12 -10.45 -22.19
C LYS A 88 34.57 -10.29 -23.61
N LYS A 89 34.50 -11.40 -24.36
CA LYS A 89 33.98 -11.42 -25.74
C LYS A 89 32.47 -11.21 -25.77
N GLN A 90 31.76 -11.77 -24.80
CA GLN A 90 30.32 -11.60 -24.67
C GLN A 90 29.97 -10.16 -24.25
N ALA A 91 30.68 -9.62 -23.26
CA ALA A 91 30.52 -8.23 -22.82
C ALA A 91 30.72 -7.24 -23.97
N LEU A 92 31.76 -7.45 -24.80
CA LEU A 92 31.97 -6.64 -25.99
C LEU A 92 30.80 -6.75 -26.96
N ARG A 93 30.33 -7.97 -27.26
CA ARG A 93 29.22 -8.17 -28.20
C ARG A 93 27.93 -7.51 -27.74
N GLU A 94 27.56 -7.68 -26.47
CA GLU A 94 26.34 -7.09 -25.90
C GLU A 94 26.40 -5.56 -25.89
N GLN A 95 27.57 -4.98 -25.58
CA GLN A 95 27.76 -3.53 -25.61
C GLN A 95 27.79 -2.98 -27.03
N THR A 96 28.39 -3.69 -27.99
CA THR A 96 28.36 -3.31 -29.41
C THR A 96 26.92 -3.32 -29.96
N GLU A 97 26.10 -4.31 -29.58
CA GLU A 97 24.68 -4.37 -29.94
C GLU A 97 23.87 -3.23 -29.28
N ALA A 98 24.16 -2.89 -28.02
CA ALA A 98 23.48 -1.81 -27.29
C ALA A 98 23.87 -0.39 -27.78
N MET A 99 25.15 -0.19 -28.12
CA MET A 99 25.69 1.09 -28.58
C MET A 99 25.52 1.31 -30.09
N GLY A 100 25.29 0.23 -30.85
CA GLY A 100 25.19 0.26 -32.32
C GLY A 100 26.52 0.51 -33.03
N THR A 101 27.64 0.45 -32.31
CA THR A 101 29.00 0.66 -32.84
C THR A 101 29.99 -0.18 -32.03
N ASP A 102 31.09 -0.65 -32.64
CA ASP A 102 32.07 -1.50 -31.98
C ASP A 102 33.17 -0.68 -31.29
N PRO A 103 33.24 -0.63 -29.95
CA PRO A 103 34.26 0.11 -29.22
C PRO A 103 35.68 -0.40 -29.49
N GLU A 104 35.84 -1.69 -29.81
CA GLU A 104 37.14 -2.29 -30.11
C GLU A 104 37.72 -1.74 -31.41
N GLU A 105 36.87 -1.36 -32.38
CA GLU A 105 37.27 -0.75 -33.65
C GLU A 105 37.85 0.67 -33.46
N PHE A 106 37.39 1.40 -32.44
CA PHE A 106 37.91 2.73 -32.10
C PHE A 106 39.15 2.70 -31.21
N LEU A 107 39.22 1.74 -30.27
CA LEU A 107 40.26 1.68 -29.25
C LEU A 107 41.43 0.77 -29.62
N GLY A 108 41.25 -0.14 -30.59
CA GLY A 108 42.26 -1.11 -31.02
C GLY A 108 42.51 -2.25 -30.01
N TYR A 109 41.73 -2.32 -28.94
CA TYR A 109 41.72 -3.39 -27.95
C TYR A 109 40.34 -3.48 -27.27
N ASN A 110 39.97 -4.66 -26.76
CA ASN A 110 38.74 -4.84 -25.97
C ASN A 110 38.89 -4.18 -24.58
N PRO A 111 38.13 -3.10 -24.28
CA PRO A 111 38.22 -2.40 -23.01
C PRO A 111 37.44 -3.10 -21.87
N PHE A 112 36.66 -4.13 -22.17
CA PHE A 112 35.79 -4.80 -21.20
C PHE A 112 36.49 -5.95 -20.49
N THR A 113 36.31 -5.99 -19.17
CA THR A 113 36.74 -7.10 -18.32
C THR A 113 35.64 -8.15 -18.21
N ALA A 114 36.00 -9.36 -17.76
CA ALA A 114 35.00 -10.38 -17.50
C ALA A 114 34.21 -10.02 -16.24
N SER A 115 32.91 -10.31 -16.22
CA SER A 115 32.07 -10.04 -15.05
C SER A 115 31.22 -11.25 -14.64
N ILE A 116 30.83 -11.28 -13.37
CA ILE A 116 29.76 -12.15 -12.90
C ILE A 116 28.61 -11.23 -12.53
N GLU A 117 27.49 -11.35 -13.26
CA GLU A 117 26.23 -10.76 -12.84
C GLU A 117 25.58 -11.63 -11.78
N ILE A 118 25.13 -11.01 -10.70
CA ILE A 118 24.43 -11.66 -9.60
C ILE A 118 23.08 -11.02 -9.45
N LYS A 119 22.02 -11.81 -9.50
CA LYS A 119 20.70 -11.38 -9.04
C LYS A 119 20.56 -11.78 -7.57
N LEU A 120 20.23 -10.80 -6.74
CA LEU A 120 20.04 -11.03 -5.30
C LEU A 120 18.59 -11.37 -5.00
N HIS A 121 18.37 -12.11 -3.92
CA HIS A 121 17.04 -12.20 -3.31
C HIS A 121 16.59 -10.84 -2.76
N SER A 122 15.29 -10.56 -2.81
CA SER A 122 14.72 -9.25 -2.41
C SER A 122 15.09 -8.82 -0.99
N ASP A 123 15.26 -9.76 -0.07
CA ASP A 123 15.60 -9.52 1.33
C ASP A 123 17.01 -8.94 1.50
N TYR A 124 17.91 -9.27 0.56
CA TYR A 124 19.32 -8.86 0.55
C TYR A 124 19.60 -7.72 -0.43
N ALA A 125 18.64 -7.38 -1.30
CA ALA A 125 18.71 -6.28 -2.25
C ALA A 125 18.31 -4.93 -1.61
N ASN A 126 18.98 -4.57 -0.52
CA ASN A 126 18.88 -3.25 0.12
C ASN A 126 20.28 -2.65 0.29
N SER A 127 20.42 -1.32 0.27
CA SER A 127 21.73 -0.64 0.28
C SER A 127 22.66 -1.13 1.41
N ASP A 128 22.13 -1.37 2.61
CA ASP A 128 22.93 -1.83 3.74
C ASP A 128 23.44 -3.28 3.58
N SER A 129 22.60 -4.16 3.03
CA SER A 129 22.95 -5.56 2.78
C SER A 129 23.89 -5.67 1.59
N ILE A 130 23.69 -4.87 0.55
CA ILE A 130 24.61 -4.76 -0.59
C ILE A 130 25.99 -4.28 -0.11
N ALA A 131 26.07 -3.26 0.75
CA ALA A 131 27.34 -2.81 1.30
C ALA A 131 28.05 -3.89 2.15
N LYS A 132 27.29 -4.76 2.85
CA LYS A 132 27.85 -5.91 3.56
C LYS A 132 28.33 -7.00 2.61
N ILE A 133 27.55 -7.30 1.58
CA ILE A 133 27.86 -8.28 0.54
C ILE A 133 29.11 -7.83 -0.23
N GLU A 134 29.20 -6.56 -0.62
CA GLU A 134 30.37 -5.95 -1.25
C GLU A 134 31.62 -6.15 -0.39
N LYS A 135 31.55 -5.88 0.92
CA LYS A 135 32.67 -6.12 1.84
C LYS A 135 33.05 -7.60 1.98
N LEU A 136 32.09 -8.51 1.92
CA LEU A 136 32.35 -9.95 1.95
C LEU A 136 33.03 -10.43 0.67
N ILE A 137 32.57 -9.92 -0.47
CA ILE A 137 33.07 -10.26 -1.80
C ILE A 137 34.48 -9.70 -2.00
N LYS A 138 34.71 -8.42 -1.66
CA LYS A 138 36.02 -7.75 -1.73
C LYS A 138 37.12 -8.36 -0.85
N LYS A 139 36.79 -9.28 0.07
CA LYS A 139 37.82 -10.07 0.80
C LYS A 139 38.58 -11.03 -0.12
N ASN A 140 38.05 -11.38 -1.29
CA ASN A 140 38.80 -12.11 -2.31
C ASN A 140 39.61 -11.12 -3.14
N SER A 141 40.93 -11.32 -3.23
CA SER A 141 41.87 -10.39 -3.87
C SER A 141 41.70 -10.21 -5.39
N ASN A 142 40.87 -11.03 -6.04
CA ASN A 142 40.78 -11.13 -7.50
C ASN A 142 39.57 -10.38 -8.08
N ILE A 143 38.97 -9.49 -7.29
CA ILE A 143 37.77 -8.73 -7.63
C ILE A 143 38.15 -7.26 -7.72
N GLN A 144 37.92 -6.64 -8.89
CA GLN A 144 38.25 -5.23 -9.12
C GLN A 144 37.20 -4.33 -8.46
N GLU A 145 35.94 -4.49 -8.84
CA GLU A 145 34.87 -3.59 -8.43
C GLU A 145 33.51 -4.29 -8.45
N VAL A 146 32.60 -3.78 -7.62
CA VAL A 146 31.20 -4.23 -7.59
C VAL A 146 30.35 -3.03 -8.00
N LEU A 147 29.73 -3.11 -9.18
CA LEU A 147 28.89 -2.07 -9.73
C LEU A 147 27.42 -2.36 -9.40
N TYR A 148 26.75 -1.38 -8.79
CA TYR A 148 25.32 -1.44 -8.52
C TYR A 148 24.69 -0.04 -8.54
N GLN A 149 23.44 0.04 -9.02
CA GLN A 149 22.70 1.30 -9.10
C GLN A 149 22.04 1.64 -7.76
N LYS A 150 22.86 2.02 -6.78
CA LYS A 150 22.41 2.39 -5.43
C LYS A 150 21.30 3.44 -5.44
N GLU A 151 21.51 4.48 -6.24
CA GLU A 151 20.63 5.66 -6.30
C GLU A 151 19.22 5.29 -6.74
N LEU A 152 19.07 4.31 -7.65
CA LEU A 152 17.75 3.86 -8.08
C LEU A 152 17.01 3.09 -6.98
N ILE A 153 17.71 2.19 -6.28
CA ILE A 153 17.11 1.40 -5.19
C ILE A 153 16.66 2.31 -4.05
N ASP A 154 17.52 3.26 -3.66
CA ASP A 154 17.23 4.21 -2.58
C ASP A 154 16.11 5.18 -3.00
N ALA A 155 16.13 5.71 -4.22
CA ALA A 155 15.09 6.61 -4.72
C ALA A 155 13.70 5.94 -4.79
N VAL A 156 13.64 4.67 -5.22
CA VAL A 156 12.38 3.92 -5.24
C VAL A 156 11.83 3.75 -3.82
N ASN A 157 12.67 3.33 -2.86
CA ASN A 157 12.25 3.10 -1.49
C ASN A 157 11.80 4.39 -0.79
N ASP A 158 12.53 5.49 -1.01
CA ASP A 158 12.20 6.80 -0.44
C ASP A 158 10.90 7.37 -1.05
N ASN A 159 10.69 7.23 -2.36
CA ASN A 159 9.44 7.66 -3.00
C ASN A 159 8.23 6.88 -2.48
N ILE A 160 8.35 5.55 -2.35
CA ILE A 160 7.30 4.70 -1.78
C ILE A 160 6.95 5.16 -0.37
N ARG A 161 7.96 5.40 0.48
CA ARG A 161 7.76 5.87 1.86
C ARG A 161 7.08 7.23 1.90
N ASN A 162 7.53 8.18 1.08
CA ASN A 162 6.99 9.55 1.06
C ASN A 162 5.53 9.57 0.60
N ILE A 163 5.18 8.83 -0.47
CA ILE A 163 3.81 8.71 -0.96
C ILE A 163 2.91 8.05 0.10
N SER A 164 3.39 6.98 0.73
CA SER A 164 2.65 6.28 1.79
C SER A 164 2.35 7.19 2.99
N LEU A 165 3.34 7.98 3.43
CA LEU A 165 3.18 8.95 4.52
C LEU A 165 2.19 10.06 4.16
N LEU A 166 2.23 10.57 2.92
CA LEU A 166 1.31 11.59 2.45
C LEU A 166 -0.13 11.08 2.43
N LEU A 167 -0.36 9.88 1.87
CA LEU A 167 -1.69 9.27 1.82
C LEU A 167 -2.22 8.96 3.23
N LEU A 168 -1.36 8.49 4.14
CA LEU A 168 -1.74 8.24 5.53
C LEU A 168 -2.12 9.54 6.25
N GLY A 169 -1.39 10.63 6.02
CA GLY A 169 -1.73 11.96 6.54
C GLY A 169 -3.10 12.44 6.05
N LEU A 170 -3.39 12.26 4.76
CA LEU A 170 -4.69 12.59 4.18
C LEU A 170 -5.82 11.73 4.78
N ALA A 171 -5.59 10.43 4.93
CA ALA A 171 -6.54 9.51 5.56
C ALA A 171 -6.84 9.91 7.01
N ALA A 172 -5.84 10.35 7.78
CA ALA A 172 -6.02 10.84 9.15
C ALA A 172 -6.90 12.10 9.21
N ILE A 173 -6.69 13.07 8.30
CA ILE A 173 -7.52 14.28 8.22
C ILE A 173 -8.97 13.91 7.89
N LEU A 174 -9.19 13.04 6.89
CA LEU A 174 -10.53 12.61 6.53
C LEU A 174 -11.20 11.79 7.65
N ALA A 175 -10.45 10.97 8.37
CA ALA A 175 -10.95 10.26 9.54
C ALA A 175 -11.45 11.23 10.62
N LEU A 176 -10.74 12.34 10.86
CA LEU A 176 -11.20 13.39 11.78
C LEU A 176 -12.47 14.08 11.28
N ILE A 177 -12.57 14.38 9.98
CA ILE A 177 -13.77 14.96 9.37
C ILE A 177 -14.95 13.98 9.51
N SER A 178 -14.74 12.70 9.21
CA SER A 178 -15.77 11.67 9.35
C SER A 178 -16.20 11.49 10.79
N PHE A 179 -15.26 11.50 11.74
CA PHE A 179 -15.57 11.49 13.17
C PHE A 179 -16.43 12.70 13.57
N ALA A 180 -16.09 13.90 13.11
CA ALA A 180 -16.87 15.11 13.39
C ALA A 180 -18.29 15.02 12.82
N LEU A 181 -18.44 14.50 11.60
CA LEU A 181 -19.73 14.25 10.95
C LEU A 181 -20.56 13.21 11.70
N ILE A 182 -19.98 12.05 12.03
CA ILE A 182 -20.63 11.00 12.84
C ILE A 182 -21.08 11.58 14.19
N ASN A 183 -20.23 12.38 14.84
CA ASN A 183 -20.53 13.00 16.11
C ASN A 183 -21.71 13.99 15.99
N ASN A 184 -21.77 14.77 14.92
CA ASN A 184 -22.89 15.66 14.63
C ASN A 184 -24.18 14.88 14.32
N THR A 185 -24.09 13.84 13.48
CA THR A 185 -25.20 12.95 13.16
C THR A 185 -25.77 12.28 14.41
N ILE A 186 -24.92 11.84 15.35
CA ILE A 186 -25.37 11.27 16.63
C ILE A 186 -26.05 12.32 17.49
N ARG A 187 -25.51 13.55 17.57
CA ARG A 187 -26.15 14.66 18.30
C ARG A 187 -27.56 14.94 17.76
N LEU A 188 -27.71 15.08 16.45
CA LEU A 188 -29.00 15.32 15.79
C LEU A 188 -29.96 14.13 15.98
N ALA A 189 -29.44 12.90 15.92
CA ALA A 189 -30.24 11.70 16.13
C ALA A 189 -30.72 11.55 17.58
N ILE A 190 -29.92 11.97 18.56
CA ILE A 190 -30.32 12.03 19.97
C ILE A 190 -31.35 13.14 20.18
N TYR A 191 -31.15 14.31 19.59
CA TYR A 191 -32.07 15.45 19.69
C TYR A 191 -33.45 15.13 19.13
N SER A 192 -33.51 14.56 17.92
CA SER A 192 -34.77 14.14 17.29
C SER A 192 -35.52 13.04 18.06
N LYS A 193 -34.80 12.22 18.83
CA LYS A 193 -35.37 11.15 19.67
C LYS A 193 -35.38 11.48 21.16
N ARG A 194 -35.24 12.76 21.54
CA ARG A 194 -35.11 13.18 22.94
C ARG A 194 -36.26 12.68 23.83
N PHE A 195 -37.49 12.70 23.33
CA PHE A 195 -38.67 12.24 24.07
C PHE A 195 -38.64 10.72 24.29
N LEU A 196 -38.28 9.95 23.26
CA LEU A 196 -38.14 8.49 23.36
C LEU A 196 -37.02 8.11 24.34
N ILE A 197 -35.90 8.82 24.32
CA ILE A 197 -34.79 8.59 25.24
C ILE A 197 -35.21 8.95 26.67
N HIS A 198 -36.00 10.01 26.84
CA HIS A 198 -36.53 10.42 28.14
C HIS A 198 -37.49 9.38 28.74
N THR A 199 -38.44 8.87 27.95
CA THR A 199 -39.36 7.81 28.41
C THR A 199 -38.60 6.52 28.74
N MET A 200 -37.61 6.13 27.92
CA MET A 200 -36.74 4.99 28.23
C MET A 200 -36.00 5.14 29.56
N LYS A 201 -35.52 6.35 29.88
CA LYS A 201 -34.86 6.63 31.16
C LYS A 201 -35.82 6.52 32.35
N LEU A 202 -37.07 6.96 32.21
CA LEU A 202 -38.08 6.90 33.29
C LEU A 202 -38.46 5.46 33.65
N VAL A 203 -38.42 4.54 32.68
CA VAL A 203 -38.71 3.10 32.89
C VAL A 203 -37.45 2.34 33.38
N GLY A 204 -36.33 3.04 33.64
CA GLY A 204 -35.10 2.43 34.15
C GLY A 204 -34.28 1.66 33.10
N ALA A 205 -34.46 1.96 31.81
CA ALA A 205 -33.71 1.28 30.75
C ALA A 205 -32.19 1.48 30.93
N SER A 206 -31.43 0.39 30.80
CA SER A 206 -29.97 0.44 30.91
C SER A 206 -29.34 1.27 29.80
N TRP A 207 -28.19 1.89 30.09
CA TRP A 207 -27.43 2.69 29.12
C TRP A 207 -27.12 1.92 27.82
N GLY A 208 -26.91 0.61 27.90
CA GLY A 208 -26.71 -0.26 26.74
C GLY A 208 -27.95 -0.38 25.86
N PHE A 209 -29.15 -0.44 26.45
CA PHE A 209 -30.41 -0.55 25.70
C PHE A 209 -30.66 0.68 24.83
N ILE A 210 -30.33 1.88 25.33
CA ILE A 210 -30.44 3.14 24.59
C ILE A 210 -29.42 3.21 23.43
N ARG A 211 -28.23 2.62 23.60
CA ARG A 211 -27.12 2.67 22.62
C ARG A 211 -27.28 1.72 21.44
N ARG A 212 -27.80 0.51 21.68
CA ARG A 212 -27.93 -0.57 20.70
C ARG A 212 -28.49 -0.15 19.32
N PRO A 213 -29.60 0.60 19.20
CA PRO A 213 -30.13 0.96 17.89
C PRO A 213 -29.20 1.88 17.09
N PHE A 214 -28.48 2.78 17.77
CA PHE A 214 -27.52 3.69 17.12
C PHE A 214 -26.25 2.95 16.68
N LEU A 215 -25.74 2.03 17.50
CA LEU A 215 -24.56 1.23 17.17
C LEU A 215 -24.84 0.29 15.99
N ARG A 216 -25.98 -0.41 16.01
CA ARG A 216 -26.39 -1.27 14.88
C ARG A 216 -26.54 -0.49 13.59
N ARG A 217 -27.05 0.74 13.63
CA ARG A 217 -27.14 1.62 12.45
C ARG A 217 -25.76 1.95 11.88
N ASN A 218 -24.81 2.38 12.73
CA ASN A 218 -23.46 2.74 12.29
C ASN A 218 -22.66 1.52 11.80
N PHE A 219 -22.89 0.34 12.38
CA PHE A 219 -22.34 -0.91 11.87
C PHE A 219 -22.74 -1.15 10.41
N TRP A 220 -24.03 -1.04 10.09
CA TRP A 220 -24.51 -1.21 8.70
C TRP A 220 -24.00 -0.12 7.75
N ILE A 221 -23.85 1.12 8.23
CA ILE A 221 -23.19 2.19 7.46
C ILE A 221 -21.74 1.80 7.15
N GLY A 222 -20.99 1.30 8.14
CA GLY A 222 -19.61 0.85 7.95
C GLY A 222 -19.50 -0.28 6.93
N VAL A 223 -20.38 -1.28 7.01
CA VAL A 223 -20.43 -2.40 6.05
C VAL A 223 -20.75 -1.90 4.63
N LEU A 224 -21.77 -1.07 4.47
CA LEU A 224 -22.16 -0.54 3.16
C LEU A 224 -21.06 0.36 2.58
N ALA A 225 -20.46 1.21 3.41
CA ALA A 225 -19.40 2.10 3.00
C ALA A 225 -18.14 1.34 2.58
N ALA A 226 -17.76 0.28 3.32
CA ALA A 226 -16.66 -0.60 2.98
C ALA A 226 -16.94 -1.34 1.67
N PHE A 227 -18.13 -1.91 1.50
CA PHE A 227 -18.51 -2.62 0.28
C PHE A 227 -18.44 -1.70 -0.96
N VAL A 228 -18.95 -0.47 -0.85
CA VAL A 228 -18.88 0.51 -1.95
C VAL A 228 -17.43 0.91 -2.23
N ALA A 229 -16.62 1.13 -1.19
CA ALA A 229 -15.19 1.43 -1.35
C ALA A 229 -14.45 0.28 -2.04
N ASP A 230 -14.69 -0.96 -1.64
CA ASP A 230 -14.11 -2.16 -2.24
C ASP A 230 -14.50 -2.30 -3.72
N CYS A 231 -15.77 -2.10 -4.06
CA CYS A 231 -16.22 -2.12 -5.45
C CYS A 231 -15.46 -1.09 -6.31
N ILE A 232 -15.23 0.12 -5.77
CA ILE A 232 -14.48 1.17 -6.47
C ILE A 232 -13.01 0.78 -6.62
N LEU A 233 -12.39 0.23 -5.56
CA LEU A 233 -10.99 -0.22 -5.59
C LEU A 233 -10.77 -1.36 -6.58
N TRP A 234 -11.67 -2.35 -6.60
CA TRP A 234 -11.64 -3.44 -7.57
C TRP A 234 -11.82 -2.96 -9.01
N ALA A 235 -12.76 -2.05 -9.24
CA ALA A 235 -12.96 -1.46 -10.57
C ALA A 235 -11.71 -0.68 -11.03
N ALA A 236 -11.10 0.11 -10.14
CA ALA A 236 -9.87 0.82 -10.42
C ALA A 236 -8.68 -0.12 -10.69
N ALA A 237 -8.52 -1.16 -9.89
CA ALA A 237 -7.46 -2.16 -10.07
C ALA A 237 -7.62 -2.93 -11.39
N TYR A 238 -8.85 -3.36 -11.71
CA TYR A 238 -9.15 -4.03 -12.98
C TYR A 238 -8.87 -3.13 -14.18
N TRP A 239 -9.27 -1.86 -14.11
CA TRP A 239 -8.98 -0.89 -15.16
C TRP A 239 -7.48 -0.67 -15.34
N LEU A 240 -6.73 -0.58 -14.23
CA LEU A 240 -5.27 -0.41 -14.26
C LEU A 240 -4.55 -1.61 -14.91
N VAL A 241 -4.93 -2.84 -14.54
CA VAL A 241 -4.35 -4.07 -15.12
C VAL A 241 -4.73 -4.25 -16.59
N SER A 242 -5.91 -3.76 -16.99
CA SER A 242 -6.34 -3.80 -18.40
C SER A 242 -5.55 -2.81 -19.27
N TYR A 243 -5.06 -1.71 -18.67
CA TYR A 243 -4.24 -0.71 -19.36
C TYR A 243 -2.78 -1.17 -19.49
N GLU A 244 -2.20 -1.71 -18.41
CA GLU A 244 -0.84 -2.25 -18.40
C GLU A 244 -0.83 -3.70 -17.86
N PRO A 245 -0.84 -4.72 -18.72
CA PRO A 245 -0.90 -6.13 -18.31
C PRO A 245 0.27 -6.58 -17.42
N GLU A 246 1.43 -5.92 -17.52
CA GLU A 246 2.60 -6.22 -16.68
C GLU A 246 2.34 -5.94 -15.20
N LEU A 247 1.39 -5.06 -14.87
CA LEU A 247 1.03 -4.73 -13.49
C LEU A 247 0.36 -5.89 -12.75
N ILE A 248 -0.08 -6.96 -13.43
CA ILE A 248 -0.69 -8.12 -12.77
C ILE A 248 0.29 -8.82 -11.80
N ARG A 249 1.60 -8.67 -12.02
CA ARG A 249 2.65 -9.18 -11.11
C ARG A 249 2.75 -8.38 -9.81
N VAL A 250 2.31 -7.13 -9.84
CA VAL A 250 2.33 -6.21 -8.69
C VAL A 250 0.97 -6.19 -7.99
N VAL A 251 -0.09 -6.09 -8.77
CA VAL A 251 -1.50 -6.05 -8.35
C VAL A 251 -2.11 -7.45 -8.49
N THR A 252 -1.72 -8.35 -7.59
CA THR A 252 -2.24 -9.72 -7.60
C THR A 252 -3.64 -9.79 -6.99
N PRO A 253 -4.45 -10.80 -7.36
CA PRO A 253 -5.74 -11.06 -6.72
C PRO A 253 -5.64 -11.23 -5.20
N ASP A 254 -4.53 -11.79 -4.70
CA ASP A 254 -4.27 -11.96 -3.27
C ASP A 254 -4.13 -10.62 -2.55
N VAL A 255 -3.42 -9.66 -3.17
CA VAL A 255 -3.30 -8.29 -2.64
C VAL A 255 -4.69 -7.64 -2.60
N MET A 256 -5.50 -7.78 -3.65
CA MET A 256 -6.86 -7.23 -3.67
C MET A 256 -7.77 -7.84 -2.61
N MET A 257 -7.70 -9.16 -2.38
CA MET A 257 -8.43 -9.81 -1.29
C MET A 257 -7.99 -9.29 0.08
N LEU A 258 -6.68 -9.12 0.30
CA LEU A 258 -6.15 -8.60 1.56
C LEU A 258 -6.57 -7.14 1.79
N VAL A 259 -6.55 -6.31 0.74
CA VAL A 259 -7.04 -4.92 0.79
C VAL A 259 -8.51 -4.91 1.16
N SER A 260 -9.36 -5.70 0.51
CA SER A 260 -10.80 -5.75 0.83
C SER A 260 -11.08 -6.24 2.24
N ALA A 261 -10.37 -7.28 2.70
CA ALA A 261 -10.48 -7.74 4.08
C ALA A 261 -10.09 -6.64 5.09
N ALA A 262 -9.01 -5.91 4.81
CA ALA A 262 -8.58 -4.79 5.64
C ALA A 262 -9.60 -3.65 5.64
N VAL A 263 -10.09 -3.23 4.47
CA VAL A 263 -11.08 -2.15 4.33
C VAL A 263 -12.37 -2.49 5.08
N LEU A 264 -12.87 -3.72 4.95
CA LEU A 264 -14.07 -4.18 5.65
C LEU A 264 -13.86 -4.21 7.17
N LEU A 265 -12.75 -4.79 7.63
CA LEU A 265 -12.44 -4.91 9.06
C LEU A 265 -12.24 -3.54 9.70
N PHE A 266 -11.41 -2.68 9.11
CA PHE A 266 -11.19 -1.32 9.60
C PHE A 266 -12.44 -0.45 9.45
N GLY A 267 -13.23 -0.63 8.39
CA GLY A 267 -14.48 0.10 8.18
C GLY A 267 -15.50 -0.15 9.29
N VAL A 268 -15.71 -1.42 9.63
CA VAL A 268 -16.59 -1.79 10.74
C VAL A 268 -16.02 -1.32 12.08
N LEU A 269 -14.73 -1.53 12.35
CA LEU A 269 -14.11 -1.15 13.62
C LEU A 269 -14.12 0.37 13.83
N ILE A 270 -13.68 1.15 12.85
CA ILE A 270 -13.58 2.62 12.96
C ILE A 270 -14.98 3.21 13.15
N THR A 271 -15.96 2.82 12.34
CA THR A 271 -17.33 3.35 12.47
C THR A 271 -17.98 2.98 13.79
N TYR A 272 -17.78 1.74 14.25
CA TYR A 272 -18.31 1.27 15.52
C TYR A 272 -17.67 2.00 16.72
N LEU A 273 -16.34 2.15 16.72
CA LEU A 273 -15.60 2.87 17.77
C LEU A 273 -15.95 4.36 17.79
N CYS A 274 -16.01 5.01 16.63
CA CYS A 274 -16.43 6.41 16.51
C CYS A 274 -17.84 6.60 17.10
N ALA A 275 -18.78 5.72 16.74
CA ALA A 275 -20.14 5.77 17.25
C ALA A 275 -20.18 5.55 18.77
N LEU A 276 -19.43 4.57 19.30
CA LEU A 276 -19.34 4.31 20.74
C LEU A 276 -18.84 5.52 21.52
N LEU A 277 -17.75 6.14 21.07
CA LEU A 277 -17.15 7.30 21.74
C LEU A 277 -18.10 8.51 21.74
N SER A 278 -18.71 8.81 20.59
CA SER A 278 -19.68 9.89 20.47
C SER A 278 -20.92 9.66 21.34
N ILE A 279 -21.50 8.46 21.30
CA ILE A 279 -22.70 8.16 22.09
C ILE A 279 -22.39 8.17 23.59
N ASN A 280 -21.24 7.63 24.01
CA ASN A 280 -20.81 7.66 25.42
C ASN A 280 -20.70 9.09 25.95
N LYS A 281 -20.14 9.99 25.15
CA LYS A 281 -20.01 11.41 25.47
C LYS A 281 -21.38 12.05 25.71
N TYR A 282 -22.35 11.84 24.82
CA TYR A 282 -23.68 12.44 24.94
C TYR A 282 -24.57 11.82 26.02
N LEU A 283 -24.47 10.50 26.24
CA LEU A 283 -25.25 9.85 27.28
C LEU A 283 -24.73 10.14 28.69
N ARG A 284 -23.42 10.39 28.87
CA ARG A 284 -22.85 10.82 30.17
C ARG A 284 -23.21 12.25 30.56
N MET A 285 -23.71 13.09 29.64
CA MET A 285 -24.18 14.44 29.99
C MET A 285 -25.50 14.35 30.77
N LYS A 286 -25.58 15.01 31.93
CA LYS A 286 -26.76 15.04 32.80
C LYS A 286 -27.98 15.57 32.03
N ALA A 287 -29.17 15.04 32.34
CA ALA A 287 -30.43 15.35 31.67
C ALA A 287 -30.80 16.85 31.63
N GLY A 288 -30.22 17.69 32.51
CA GLY A 288 -30.47 19.13 32.58
C GLY A 288 -29.83 19.99 31.48
N THR A 289 -28.77 19.53 30.81
CA THR A 289 -28.14 20.28 29.69
C THR A 289 -28.69 19.89 28.32
N LEU A 290 -29.60 18.91 28.25
CA LEU A 290 -30.26 18.50 27.00
C LEU A 290 -31.37 19.49 26.56
N TYR A 291 -31.80 20.38 27.45
CA TYR A 291 -32.86 21.37 27.19
C TYR A 291 -32.32 22.74 26.73
N GLN A 292 -30.99 22.95 26.74
CA GLN A 292 -30.33 24.20 26.33
C GLN A 292 -29.50 24.05 25.03
N ILE A 293 -29.69 22.96 24.28
CA ILE A 293 -29.11 22.74 22.94
C ILE A 293 -30.24 22.75 21.91
#